data_AF-A0A6V7X9C9-F1
#
_entry.id   AF-A0A6V7X9C9-F1
#
_cell.length_a   1.000
_cell.length_b   1.000
_cell.length_c   1.000
_cell.angle_alpha   90.00
_cell.angle_beta   90.00
_cell.angle_gamma   90.00
#
_symmetry.space_group_name_H-M   'P 1'
#
loop_
_entity.id
_entity.type
_entity.pdbx_description
1 polymer ?
#
loop_
_entity_poly.entity_id
_entity_poly.type
_entity_poly.pdbx_seq_one_letter_code
_entity_poly.pdbx_strand_id
1 'polypeptide(L)'
;MLNNNIILNKNLKFKLPFGMIISGPSSSGKSTLLIKLISQAFDLIDPKPVSILYCFGEMSSIVPMLQRSGINVYGGVPSEEIIKRQPKPLLLILDDLLLSIDEKYLSELFTKKSHHQNFAIIFVTQNLFEKKIKVARQNAQYLILMRSPNSALSVRNIGTQLFPRKLDFFLDAYKQATNEPYGYLLIDMHASSDPILRLRSNIFTEDNEKLIFIPKNGTQ
;
A
#
# COMPACT_ATOMS: atom_id res chain seq x y z
N MET A 1 13.56 -5.13 22.11
CA MET A 1 13.24 -6.56 21.89
C MET A 1 11.73 -6.74 21.80
N LEU A 2 11.16 -6.69 20.61
CA LEU A 2 9.72 -6.92 20.38
C LEU A 2 9.39 -8.39 20.67
N ASN A 3 8.15 -8.69 21.08
CA ASN A 3 7.68 -10.07 21.19
C ASN A 3 6.98 -10.44 19.88
N ASN A 4 7.46 -11.48 19.20
CA ASN A 4 6.78 -12.08 18.06
C ASN A 4 5.68 -13.01 18.61
N ASN A 5 4.44 -12.56 18.59
CA ASN A 5 3.30 -13.41 18.95
C ASN A 5 2.61 -13.88 17.66
N ILE A 6 2.41 -15.19 17.52
CA ILE A 6 1.57 -15.78 16.47
C ILE A 6 0.11 -15.51 16.85
N ILE A 7 -0.55 -14.58 16.14
CA ILE A 7 -1.98 -14.28 16.36
C ILE A 7 -2.81 -15.06 15.34
N LEU A 8 -3.38 -16.19 15.76
CA LEU A 8 -4.39 -16.93 15.00
C LEU A 8 -5.76 -16.21 15.15
N ASN A 9 -6.49 -16.04 14.04
CA ASN A 9 -7.86 -15.48 13.94
C ASN A 9 -8.07 -13.96 14.03
N LYS A 10 -7.19 -13.13 13.46
CA LYS A 10 -7.55 -11.72 13.14
C LYS A 10 -7.71 -11.53 11.63
N ASN A 11 -8.71 -10.75 11.22
CA ASN A 11 -8.91 -10.42 9.80
C ASN A 11 -7.76 -9.51 9.33
N LEU A 12 -6.86 -10.07 8.52
CA LEU A 12 -5.68 -9.38 7.97
C LEU A 12 -5.95 -8.75 6.58
N LYS A 13 -7.15 -8.94 6.04
CA LYS A 13 -7.51 -8.46 4.71
C LYS A 13 -7.60 -6.94 4.68
N PHE A 14 -7.23 -6.37 3.54
CA PHE A 14 -7.47 -4.97 3.24
C PHE A 14 -8.96 -4.74 3.03
N LYS A 15 -9.51 -3.79 3.78
CA LYS A 15 -10.92 -3.44 3.76
C LYS A 15 -11.20 -2.43 2.66
N LEU A 16 -11.98 -2.81 1.65
CA LEU A 16 -12.43 -1.93 0.57
C LEU A 16 -13.65 -1.12 1.04
N PRO A 17 -13.79 0.16 0.64
CA PRO A 17 -12.87 0.97 -0.17
C PRO A 17 -11.64 1.44 0.61
N PHE A 18 -10.48 1.53 -0.07
CA PHE A 18 -9.25 2.06 0.52
C PHE A 18 -8.34 2.77 -0.48
N GLY A 19 -7.50 3.66 0.04
CA GLY A 19 -6.29 4.15 -0.59
C GLY A 19 -5.06 3.53 0.07
N MET A 20 -4.16 3.01 -0.75
CA MET A 20 -2.87 2.46 -0.35
C MET A 20 -1.75 3.19 -1.10
N ILE A 21 -0.69 3.50 -0.39
CA ILE A 21 0.55 3.99 -1.00
C ILE A 21 1.64 2.94 -0.79
N ILE A 22 2.37 2.60 -1.85
CA ILE A 22 3.58 1.79 -1.78
C ILE A 22 4.77 2.70 -2.08
N SER A 23 5.68 2.87 -1.13
CA SER A 23 6.82 3.77 -1.25
C SER A 23 8.16 3.08 -1.07
N GLY A 24 9.11 3.40 -1.95
CA GLY A 24 10.48 2.91 -1.89
C GLY A 24 11.33 3.36 -3.09
N PRO A 25 12.65 3.44 -2.96
CA PRO A 25 13.55 3.92 -4.03
C PRO A 25 13.51 2.98 -5.23
N SER A 26 14.14 3.39 -6.34
CA SER A 26 14.34 2.47 -7.48
C SER A 26 15.01 1.16 -7.00
N SER A 27 14.63 0.04 -7.62
CA SER A 27 15.12 -1.31 -7.28
C SER A 27 14.83 -1.82 -5.86
N SER A 28 13.94 -1.16 -5.09
CA SER A 28 13.54 -1.63 -3.74
C SER A 28 12.57 -2.81 -3.72
N GLY A 29 12.14 -3.32 -4.89
CA GLY A 29 11.22 -4.46 -4.99
C GLY A 29 9.73 -4.09 -5.07
N LYS A 30 9.39 -2.80 -5.22
CA LYS A 30 7.99 -2.32 -5.33
C LYS A 30 7.18 -3.10 -6.37
N SER A 31 7.71 -3.26 -7.58
CA SER A 31 7.02 -3.93 -8.67
C SER A 31 6.77 -5.40 -8.37
N THR A 32 7.74 -6.10 -7.76
CA THR A 32 7.57 -7.48 -7.30
C THR A 32 6.49 -7.59 -6.23
N LEU A 33 6.51 -6.69 -5.23
CA LEU A 33 5.48 -6.63 -4.19
C LEU A 33 4.09 -6.38 -4.80
N LEU A 34 4.00 -5.45 -5.73
CA LEU A 34 2.76 -5.08 -6.41
C LEU A 34 2.19 -6.24 -7.24
N ILE A 35 3.03 -6.96 -7.98
CA ILE A 35 2.60 -8.15 -8.74
C ILE A 35 2.04 -9.21 -7.80
N LYS A 36 2.70 -9.46 -6.66
CA LYS A 36 2.18 -10.39 -5.63
C LYS A 36 0.85 -9.93 -5.04
N LEU A 37 0.70 -8.63 -4.78
CA LEU A 37 -0.56 -8.04 -4.33
C LEU A 37 -1.68 -8.22 -5.35
N ILE A 38 -1.37 -8.00 -6.64
CA ILE A 38 -2.31 -8.18 -7.74
C ILE A 38 -2.75 -9.63 -7.86
N SER A 39 -1.80 -10.57 -7.86
CA SER A 39 -2.11 -12.00 -8.04
C SER A 39 -2.93 -12.58 -6.90
N GLN A 40 -2.82 -12.00 -5.70
CA GLN A 40 -3.54 -12.43 -4.49
C GLN A 40 -4.64 -11.44 -4.08
N ALA A 41 -5.00 -10.48 -4.93
CA ALA A 41 -5.96 -9.43 -4.58
C ALA A 41 -7.32 -10.01 -4.13
N PHE A 42 -7.74 -11.13 -4.72
CA PHE A 42 -8.98 -11.83 -4.37
C PHE A 42 -8.97 -12.40 -2.94
N ASP A 43 -7.81 -12.78 -2.42
CA ASP A 43 -7.66 -13.35 -1.09
C ASP A 43 -7.34 -12.27 -0.04
N LEU A 44 -6.55 -11.27 -0.43
CA LEU A 44 -6.06 -10.22 0.45
C LEU A 44 -7.03 -9.06 0.64
N ILE A 45 -8.03 -8.89 -0.22
CA ILE A 45 -8.96 -7.74 -0.18
C ILE A 45 -10.37 -8.22 0.10
N ASP A 46 -11.09 -7.48 0.97
CA ASP A 46 -12.48 -7.73 1.32
C ASP A 46 -13.32 -6.44 1.30
N PRO A 47 -14.46 -6.40 0.58
CA PRO A 47 -14.90 -7.39 -0.40
C PRO A 47 -13.90 -7.55 -1.56
N LYS A 48 -13.84 -8.75 -2.14
CA LYS A 48 -12.95 -9.07 -3.26
C LYS A 48 -13.21 -8.13 -4.46
N PRO A 49 -12.16 -7.59 -5.11
CA PRO A 49 -12.34 -6.86 -6.35
C PRO A 49 -12.84 -7.79 -7.45
N VAL A 50 -13.69 -7.27 -8.35
CA VAL A 50 -14.17 -7.99 -9.55
C VAL A 50 -13.37 -7.62 -10.80
N SER A 51 -12.65 -6.50 -10.75
CA SER A 51 -11.79 -6.06 -11.84
C SER A 51 -10.55 -5.36 -11.30
N ILE A 52 -9.48 -5.37 -12.11
CA ILE A 52 -8.24 -4.66 -11.85
C ILE A 52 -7.92 -3.80 -13.06
N LEU A 53 -7.64 -2.52 -12.84
CA LEU A 53 -7.13 -1.61 -13.85
C LEU A 53 -5.71 -1.18 -13.46
N TYR A 54 -4.72 -1.68 -14.19
CA TYR A 54 -3.32 -1.37 -14.00
C TYR A 54 -2.89 -0.24 -14.94
N CYS A 55 -2.65 0.94 -14.37
CA CYS A 55 -2.22 2.12 -15.08
C CYS A 55 -0.72 2.34 -14.91
N PHE A 56 0.01 2.58 -16.00
CA PHE A 56 1.47 2.68 -15.98
C PHE A 56 1.98 3.93 -16.72
N GLY A 57 3.05 4.53 -16.19
CA GLY A 57 3.77 5.64 -16.84
C GLY A 57 4.75 5.16 -17.92
N GLU A 58 5.47 4.08 -17.65
CA GLU A 58 6.49 3.51 -18.54
C GLU A 58 6.15 2.06 -18.91
N MET A 59 6.28 1.72 -20.19
CA MET A 59 6.08 0.36 -20.66
C MET A 59 7.21 -0.55 -20.14
N SER A 60 6.85 -1.63 -19.46
CA SER A 60 7.80 -2.61 -18.94
C SER A 60 7.37 -4.04 -19.29
N SER A 61 8.24 -5.02 -19.04
CA SER A 61 7.92 -6.45 -19.23
C SER A 61 6.72 -6.93 -18.39
N ILE A 62 6.38 -6.19 -17.33
CA ILE A 62 5.24 -6.48 -16.45
C ILE A 62 3.91 -6.23 -17.17
N VAL A 63 3.83 -5.20 -18.01
CA VAL A 63 2.56 -4.81 -18.65
C VAL A 63 2.01 -5.93 -19.55
N PRO A 64 2.77 -6.50 -20.50
CA PRO A 64 2.29 -7.63 -21.30
C PRO A 64 1.97 -8.87 -20.46
N MET A 65 2.71 -9.10 -19.37
CA MET A 65 2.46 -10.22 -18.47
C MET A 65 1.10 -10.08 -17.78
N LEU A 66 0.81 -8.92 -17.18
CA LEU A 66 -0.48 -8.65 -16.54
C LEU A 66 -1.64 -8.75 -17.54
N GLN A 67 -1.45 -8.20 -18.73
CA GLN A 67 -2.47 -8.25 -19.78
C GLN A 67 -2.79 -9.70 -20.20
N ARG A 68 -1.79 -10.57 -20.35
CA ARG A 68 -1.99 -12.00 -20.64
C ARG A 68 -2.71 -12.74 -19.52
N SER A 69 -2.57 -12.28 -18.27
CA SER A 69 -3.29 -12.80 -17.11
C SER A 69 -4.73 -12.25 -16.99
N GLY A 70 -5.23 -11.52 -18.00
CA GLY A 70 -6.59 -11.00 -18.03
C GLY A 70 -6.79 -9.68 -17.26
N ILE A 71 -5.72 -8.99 -16.87
CA ILE A 71 -5.81 -7.69 -16.19
C ILE A 71 -5.92 -6.57 -17.23
N ASN A 72 -6.83 -5.63 -16.99
CA ASN A 72 -6.96 -4.45 -17.84
C ASN A 72 -5.75 -3.54 -17.61
N VAL A 73 -5.05 -3.19 -18.68
CA VAL A 73 -3.90 -2.28 -18.64
C VAL A 73 -4.22 -0.97 -19.33
N TYR A 74 -3.66 0.14 -18.83
CA TYR A 74 -3.87 1.47 -19.39
C TYR A 74 -2.58 2.30 -19.32
N GLY A 75 -2.14 2.84 -20.46
CA GLY A 75 -0.97 3.72 -20.51
C GLY A 75 -1.34 5.13 -20.05
N GLY A 76 -0.72 5.61 -18.97
CA GLY A 76 -0.92 6.94 -18.42
C GLY A 76 -1.97 7.01 -17.30
N VAL A 77 -2.40 8.23 -16.98
CA VAL A 77 -3.38 8.51 -15.93
C VAL A 77 -4.80 8.29 -16.51
N PRO A 78 -5.63 7.40 -15.94
CA PRO A 78 -6.97 7.16 -16.46
C PRO A 78 -7.89 8.33 -16.14
N SER A 79 -8.77 8.68 -17.08
CA SER A 79 -9.86 9.61 -16.82
C SER A 79 -10.92 8.98 -15.90
N GLU A 80 -11.77 9.81 -15.31
CA GLU A 80 -12.86 9.33 -14.47
C GLU A 80 -13.84 8.43 -15.23
N GLU A 81 -14.06 8.70 -16.52
CA GLU A 81 -14.92 7.86 -17.38
C GLU A 81 -14.36 6.45 -17.55
N ILE A 82 -13.04 6.33 -17.73
CA ILE A 82 -12.36 5.03 -17.82
C ILE A 82 -12.55 4.24 -16.51
N ILE A 83 -12.39 4.91 -15.36
CA ILE A 83 -12.59 4.31 -14.03
C ILE A 83 -14.05 3.88 -13.83
N LYS A 84 -15.03 4.68 -14.28
CA LYS A 84 -16.47 4.38 -14.15
C LYS A 84 -16.92 3.19 -15.00
N ARG A 85 -16.29 2.97 -16.17
CA ARG A 85 -16.58 1.83 -17.05
C ARG A 85 -16.10 0.49 -16.50
N GLN A 86 -15.22 0.48 -15.51
CA GLN A 86 -14.74 -0.76 -14.90
C GLN A 86 -15.80 -1.39 -13.98
N PRO A 87 -15.97 -2.73 -14.01
CA PRO A 87 -16.80 -3.44 -13.05
C PRO A 87 -16.36 -3.18 -11.59
N LYS A 88 -17.32 -3.07 -10.66
CA LYS A 88 -17.07 -2.77 -9.23
C LYS A 88 -17.38 -3.98 -8.32
N PRO A 89 -16.61 -4.20 -7.24
CA PRO A 89 -15.51 -3.36 -6.74
C PRO A 89 -14.25 -3.40 -7.62
N LEU A 90 -13.64 -2.25 -7.88
CA LEU A 90 -12.44 -2.12 -8.71
C LEU A 90 -11.19 -2.03 -7.83
N LEU A 91 -10.08 -2.66 -8.25
CA LEU A 91 -8.74 -2.31 -7.80
C LEU A 91 -8.04 -1.46 -8.87
N LEU A 92 -7.88 -0.17 -8.60
CA LEU A 92 -7.16 0.79 -9.44
C LEU A 92 -5.70 0.84 -9.01
N ILE A 93 -4.78 0.65 -9.93
CA ILE A 93 -3.34 0.69 -9.66
C ILE A 93 -2.73 1.79 -10.50
N LEU A 94 -1.96 2.66 -9.86
CA LEU A 94 -1.24 3.75 -10.49
C LEU A 94 0.26 3.55 -10.25
N ASP A 95 0.95 2.99 -11.23
CA ASP A 95 2.37 2.67 -11.18
C ASP A 95 3.20 3.63 -12.04
N ASP A 96 4.24 4.21 -11.46
CA ASP A 96 5.13 5.16 -12.12
C ASP A 96 4.44 6.39 -12.76
N LEU A 97 3.36 6.88 -12.14
CA LEU A 97 2.55 8.00 -12.66
C LEU A 97 2.75 9.31 -11.91
N LEU A 98 3.69 9.40 -10.97
CA LEU A 98 3.88 10.58 -10.10
C LEU A 98 4.12 11.88 -10.89
N LEU A 99 4.92 11.81 -11.96
CA LEU A 99 5.25 13.00 -12.75
C LEU A 99 4.04 13.47 -13.57
N SER A 100 3.32 12.53 -14.18
CA SER A 100 2.20 12.79 -15.08
C SER A 100 0.88 13.12 -14.37
N ILE A 101 0.69 12.63 -13.15
CA ILE A 101 -0.56 12.86 -12.41
C ILE A 101 -0.63 14.27 -11.82
N ASP A 102 -1.82 14.85 -11.92
CA ASP A 102 -2.17 16.10 -11.28
C ASP A 102 -2.45 15.91 -9.77
N GLU A 103 -2.00 16.87 -8.96
CA GLU A 103 -2.15 16.84 -7.49
C GLU A 103 -3.62 16.81 -7.07
N LYS A 104 -4.46 17.64 -7.69
CA LYS A 104 -5.89 17.71 -7.35
C LYS A 104 -6.58 16.42 -7.74
N TYR A 105 -6.28 15.87 -8.92
CA TYR A 105 -6.86 14.60 -9.35
C TYR A 105 -6.49 13.44 -8.42
N LEU A 106 -5.21 13.29 -8.05
CA LEU A 106 -4.76 12.27 -7.11
C LEU A 106 -5.44 12.44 -5.74
N SER A 107 -5.57 13.68 -5.27
CA SER A 107 -6.27 14.01 -4.02
C SER A 107 -7.74 13.61 -4.05
N GLU A 108 -8.44 13.83 -5.16
CA GLU A 108 -9.84 13.43 -5.34
C GLU A 108 -10.01 11.90 -5.32
N LEU A 109 -9.07 11.16 -5.92
CA LEU A 109 -9.07 9.70 -5.93
C LEU A 109 -8.97 9.10 -4.52
N PHE A 110 -8.14 9.68 -3.65
CA PHE A 110 -7.91 9.21 -2.27
C PHE A 110 -8.93 9.73 -1.24
N THR A 111 -9.74 10.73 -1.58
CA THR A 111 -10.69 11.35 -0.62
C THR A 111 -12.12 10.90 -0.86
N LYS A 112 -12.74 11.33 -1.96
CA LYS A 112 -14.18 11.14 -2.21
C LYS A 112 -14.45 10.00 -3.17
N LYS A 113 -13.61 9.83 -4.20
CA LYS A 113 -13.95 8.95 -5.32
C LYS A 113 -13.86 7.47 -4.96
N SER A 114 -12.87 7.04 -4.19
CA SER A 114 -12.74 5.64 -3.76
C SER A 114 -13.96 5.14 -2.99
N HIS A 115 -14.46 5.95 -2.05
CA HIS A 115 -15.63 5.61 -1.23
C HIS A 115 -16.94 5.61 -2.03
N HIS A 116 -17.18 6.63 -2.84
CA HIS A 116 -18.44 6.74 -3.61
C HIS A 116 -18.51 5.81 -4.82
N GLN A 117 -17.36 5.47 -5.43
CA GLN A 117 -17.29 4.64 -6.64
C GLN A 117 -16.84 3.20 -6.35
N ASN A 118 -16.83 2.80 -5.07
CA ASN A 118 -16.54 1.45 -4.58
C ASN A 118 -15.26 0.85 -5.19
N PHE A 119 -14.14 1.57 -5.07
CA PHE A 119 -12.85 1.08 -5.52
C PHE A 119 -11.76 1.21 -4.45
N ALA A 120 -10.80 0.31 -4.53
CA ALA A 120 -9.51 0.43 -3.88
C ALA A 120 -8.50 1.08 -4.85
N ILE A 121 -7.62 1.94 -4.35
CA ILE A 121 -6.53 2.54 -5.12
C ILE A 121 -5.18 2.20 -4.50
N ILE A 122 -4.24 1.74 -5.33
CA ILE A 122 -2.84 1.58 -4.96
C ILE A 122 -2.03 2.58 -5.77
N PHE A 123 -1.34 3.50 -5.10
CA PHE A 123 -0.42 4.45 -5.72
C PHE A 123 1.03 4.08 -5.38
N VAL A 124 1.83 3.83 -6.40
CA VAL A 124 3.23 3.44 -6.25
C VAL A 124 4.14 4.64 -6.50
N THR A 125 5.04 4.92 -5.57
CA THR A 125 5.91 6.11 -5.63
C THR A 125 7.30 5.85 -5.10
N GLN A 126 8.27 6.60 -5.61
CA GLN A 126 9.64 6.62 -5.06
C GLN A 126 9.79 7.60 -3.90
N ASN A 127 8.99 8.67 -3.87
CA ASN A 127 9.09 9.73 -2.89
C ASN A 127 7.77 9.89 -2.12
N LEU A 128 7.73 9.42 -0.88
CA LEU A 128 6.56 9.56 -0.01
C LEU A 128 6.23 11.01 0.33
N PHE A 129 7.23 11.92 0.32
CA PHE A 129 7.11 13.32 0.75
C PHE A 129 7.00 14.31 -0.41
N GLU A 130 6.79 13.82 -1.63
CA GLU A 130 6.45 14.68 -2.76
C GLU A 130 5.18 15.49 -2.44
N LYS A 131 5.19 16.78 -2.81
CA LYS A 131 4.11 17.73 -2.50
C LYS A 131 2.79 17.25 -3.06
N LYS A 132 2.79 16.77 -4.31
CA LYS A 132 1.59 16.28 -5.02
C LYS A 132 0.87 15.14 -4.29
N ILE A 133 1.59 14.38 -3.45
CA ILE A 133 1.04 13.19 -2.76
C ILE A 133 0.52 13.57 -1.36
N LYS A 134 0.77 14.79 -0.84
CA LYS A 134 0.49 15.14 0.56
C LYS A 134 -0.93 14.77 1.01
N VAL A 135 -1.95 15.15 0.23
CA VAL A 135 -3.36 14.88 0.55
C VAL A 135 -3.65 13.39 0.43
N ALA A 136 -3.17 12.72 -0.62
CA ALA A 136 -3.33 11.27 -0.77
C ALA A 136 -2.70 10.50 0.40
N ARG A 137 -1.50 10.91 0.86
CA ARG A 137 -0.81 10.34 2.02
C ARG A 137 -1.60 10.51 3.31
N GLN A 138 -2.24 11.66 3.52
CA GLN A 138 -3.05 11.91 4.70
C GLN A 138 -4.38 11.14 4.71
N ASN A 139 -4.89 10.76 3.53
CA ASN A 139 -6.16 10.05 3.39
C ASN A 139 -5.99 8.55 3.11
N ALA A 140 -4.76 8.07 2.88
CA ALA A 140 -4.49 6.66 2.69
C ALA A 140 -4.79 5.87 3.96
N GLN A 141 -5.52 4.76 3.83
CA GLN A 141 -5.79 3.82 4.91
C GLN A 141 -4.65 2.80 5.06
N TYR A 142 -3.83 2.61 4.03
CA TYR A 142 -2.68 1.72 4.09
C TYR A 142 -1.44 2.39 3.52
N LEU A 143 -0.29 2.14 4.14
CA LEU A 143 1.01 2.57 3.65
C LEU A 143 1.99 1.42 3.73
N ILE A 144 2.64 1.07 2.62
CA ILE A 144 3.73 0.11 2.59
C ILE A 144 5.04 0.86 2.36
N LEU A 145 5.96 0.72 3.32
CA LEU A 145 7.31 1.25 3.23
C LEU A 145 8.27 0.12 2.88
N MET A 146 8.82 0.14 1.66
CA MET A 146 9.90 -0.77 1.27
C MET A 146 11.19 -0.39 1.98
N ARG A 147 12.11 -1.36 2.10
CA ARG A 147 13.49 -1.10 2.51
C ARG A 147 14.09 0.04 1.67
N SER A 148 14.45 1.11 2.36
CA SER A 148 15.08 2.29 1.77
C SER A 148 16.23 2.83 2.65
N PRO A 149 17.49 2.38 2.42
CA PRO A 149 18.63 2.86 3.18
C PRO A 149 18.90 4.37 2.99
N ASN A 150 18.57 4.91 1.82
CA ASN A 150 18.77 6.32 1.47
C ASN A 150 17.60 7.24 1.87
N SER A 151 16.51 6.71 2.45
CA SER A 151 15.33 7.50 2.86
C SER A 151 15.05 7.41 4.35
N ALA A 152 16.07 7.25 5.19
CA ALA A 152 15.92 7.15 6.64
C ALA A 152 15.15 8.35 7.24
N LEU A 153 15.39 9.56 6.73
CA LEU A 153 14.65 10.76 7.17
C LEU A 153 13.16 10.70 6.80
N SER A 154 12.83 10.22 5.59
CA SER A 154 11.44 10.03 5.18
C SER A 154 10.71 9.04 6.09
N VAL A 155 11.35 7.91 6.40
CA VAL A 155 10.81 6.90 7.33
C VAL A 155 10.62 7.51 8.73
N ARG A 156 11.62 8.24 9.25
CA ARG A 156 11.49 8.94 10.54
C ARG A 156 10.35 9.94 10.54
N ASN A 157 10.23 10.76 9.49
CA ASN A 157 9.19 11.80 9.40
C ASN A 157 7.78 11.21 9.38
N ILE A 158 7.55 10.11 8.65
CA ILE A 158 6.23 9.47 8.66
C ILE A 158 5.98 8.78 10.00
N GLY A 159 7.01 8.18 10.61
CA GLY A 159 6.96 7.65 11.96
C GLY A 159 6.56 8.70 12.99
N THR A 160 7.14 9.91 12.93
CA THR A 160 6.80 11.03 13.83
C THR A 160 5.34 11.46 13.65
N GLN A 161 4.84 11.49 12.42
CA GLN A 161 3.44 11.85 12.14
C GLN A 161 2.46 10.81 12.65
N LEU A 162 2.75 9.52 12.45
CA LEU A 162 1.82 8.43 12.76
C LEU A 162 1.95 7.87 14.19
N PHE A 163 3.13 8.01 14.80
CA PHE A 163 3.52 7.47 16.11
C PHE A 163 4.26 8.52 16.96
N PRO A 164 3.69 9.71 17.21
CA PRO A 164 4.40 10.83 17.85
C PRO A 164 4.96 10.53 19.25
N ARG A 165 4.36 9.57 19.98
CA ARG A 165 4.82 9.10 21.31
C ARG A 165 5.46 7.71 21.29
N LYS A 166 5.57 7.10 20.11
CA LYS A 166 6.03 5.70 19.92
C LYS A 166 6.97 5.60 18.71
N LEU A 167 7.75 6.64 18.44
CA LEU A 167 8.64 6.69 17.28
C LEU A 167 9.69 5.58 17.30
N ASP A 168 10.32 5.33 18.45
CA ASP A 168 11.35 4.28 18.57
C ASP A 168 10.77 2.89 18.30
N PHE A 169 9.55 2.64 18.75
CA PHE A 169 8.81 1.41 18.44
C PHE A 169 8.57 1.27 16.92
N PHE A 170 8.14 2.35 16.26
CA PHE A 170 7.94 2.34 14.81
C PHE A 170 9.25 2.10 14.05
N LEU A 171 10.34 2.75 14.44
CA LEU A 171 11.64 2.60 13.80
C LEU A 171 12.22 1.19 14.01
N ASP A 172 12.04 0.59 15.18
CA ASP A 172 12.43 -0.79 15.46
C ASP A 172 11.63 -1.79 14.61
N ALA A 173 10.30 -1.60 14.52
CA ALA A 173 9.44 -2.40 13.66
C ALA A 173 9.85 -2.31 12.18
N TYR A 174 10.12 -1.09 11.67
CA TYR A 174 10.61 -0.91 10.30
C TYR A 174 11.95 -1.58 10.08
N LYS A 175 12.91 -1.43 11.02
CA LYS A 175 14.23 -2.06 10.92
C LYS A 175 14.11 -3.59 10.83
N GLN A 176 13.26 -4.19 11.66
CA GLN A 176 13.05 -5.64 11.66
C GLN A 176 12.32 -6.11 10.39
N ALA A 177 11.26 -5.41 9.97
CA ALA A 177 10.50 -5.72 8.77
C ALA A 177 11.32 -5.57 7.47
N THR A 178 12.39 -4.77 7.51
CA THR A 178 13.26 -4.50 6.36
C THR A 178 14.66 -5.08 6.51
N ASN A 179 14.87 -6.02 7.45
CA ASN A 179 16.18 -6.64 7.69
C ASN A 179 16.70 -7.42 6.48
N GLU A 180 15.80 -8.05 5.74
CA GLU A 180 16.10 -8.77 4.50
C GLU A 180 15.97 -7.87 3.26
N PRO A 181 16.64 -8.21 2.15
CA PRO A 181 16.40 -7.57 0.86
C PRO A 181 14.91 -7.59 0.49
N TYR A 182 14.42 -6.49 -0.09
CA TYR A 182 13.01 -6.32 -0.49
C TYR A 182 11.98 -6.40 0.65
N GLY A 183 12.43 -6.45 1.91
CA GLY A 183 11.57 -6.36 3.08
C GLY A 183 10.77 -5.04 3.09
N TYR A 184 9.60 -5.09 3.71
CA TYR A 184 8.67 -3.96 3.76
C TYR A 184 7.90 -3.94 5.08
N LEU A 185 7.48 -2.75 5.51
CA LEU A 185 6.56 -2.56 6.62
C LEU A 185 5.21 -2.06 6.08
N LEU A 186 4.14 -2.80 6.31
CA LEU A 186 2.77 -2.33 6.16
C LEU A 186 2.32 -1.61 7.42
N ILE A 187 1.73 -0.43 7.22
CA ILE A 187 1.10 0.42 8.22
C ILE A 187 -0.39 0.48 7.91
N ASP A 188 -1.21 -0.09 8.78
CA ASP A 188 -2.67 -0.11 8.69
C ASP A 188 -3.27 1.03 9.50
N MET A 189 -3.88 1.98 8.81
CA MET A 189 -4.54 3.17 9.35
C MET A 189 -6.05 3.15 9.12
N HIS A 190 -6.60 2.00 8.70
CA HIS A 190 -8.02 1.87 8.44
C HIS A 190 -8.81 1.93 9.76
N ALA A 191 -9.85 2.78 9.83
CA ALA A 191 -10.55 3.08 11.09
C ALA A 191 -11.23 1.86 11.75
N SER A 192 -11.63 0.87 10.96
CA SER A 192 -12.24 -0.38 11.45
C SER A 192 -11.25 -1.54 11.62
N SER A 193 -9.95 -1.31 11.42
CA SER A 193 -8.91 -2.32 11.67
C SER A 193 -8.60 -2.43 13.16
N ASP A 194 -8.18 -3.62 13.58
CA ASP A 194 -7.70 -3.83 14.95
C ASP A 194 -6.38 -3.06 15.15
N PRO A 195 -6.29 -2.15 16.13
CA PRO A 195 -5.07 -1.37 16.39
C PRO A 195 -3.82 -2.20 16.67
N ILE A 196 -3.96 -3.45 17.12
CA ILE A 196 -2.85 -4.38 17.34
C ILE A 196 -2.23 -4.83 16.01
N LEU A 197 -3.00 -4.83 14.91
CA LEU A 197 -2.56 -5.21 13.57
C LEU A 197 -1.98 -4.03 12.76
N ARG A 198 -1.74 -2.89 13.42
CA ARG A 198 -1.35 -1.63 12.80
C ARG A 198 -0.01 -1.70 12.07
N LEU A 199 0.95 -2.46 12.58
CA LEU A 199 2.26 -2.64 11.96
C LEU A 199 2.48 -4.12 11.66
N ARG A 200 2.62 -4.46 10.38
CA ARG A 200 2.82 -5.85 9.95
C ARG A 200 3.71 -5.98 8.72
N SER A 201 4.24 -7.18 8.50
CA SER A 201 4.95 -7.60 7.29
C SER A 201 4.53 -9.04 6.93
N ASN A 202 5.10 -9.59 5.86
CA ASN A 202 4.81 -10.95 5.39
C ASN A 202 3.30 -11.20 5.17
N ILE A 203 2.64 -10.31 4.44
CA ILE A 203 1.17 -10.32 4.32
C ILE A 203 0.63 -11.36 3.34
N PHE A 204 1.46 -12.04 2.55
CA PHE A 204 1.02 -12.90 1.44
C PHE A 204 0.77 -14.35 1.84
N THR A 205 -0.12 -15.06 1.16
CA THR A 205 -0.53 -16.43 1.52
C THR A 205 0.62 -17.42 1.59
N GLU A 206 1.66 -17.24 0.77
CA GLU A 206 2.87 -18.08 0.79
C GLU A 206 3.82 -17.82 1.96
N ASP A 207 3.61 -16.73 2.72
CA ASP A 207 4.46 -16.41 3.85
C ASP A 207 4.12 -17.33 5.03
N ASN A 208 5.07 -18.20 5.40
CA ASN A 208 4.92 -19.18 6.48
C ASN A 208 4.49 -18.55 7.81
N GLU A 209 5.02 -17.36 8.13
CA GLU A 209 4.71 -16.64 9.36
C GLU A 209 4.41 -15.17 9.10
N LYS A 210 3.28 -14.71 9.64
CA LYS A 210 2.88 -13.30 9.63
C LYS A 210 3.66 -12.56 10.71
N LEU A 211 4.33 -11.48 10.33
CA LEU A 211 5.03 -10.63 11.29
C LEU A 211 4.10 -9.49 11.73
N ILE A 212 3.77 -9.44 13.02
CA ILE A 212 2.94 -8.39 13.62
C ILE A 212 3.75 -7.75 14.75
N PHE A 213 3.92 -6.43 14.69
CA PHE A 213 4.72 -5.69 15.67
C PHE A 213 3.83 -5.09 16.75
N ILE A 214 4.06 -5.48 18.01
CA ILE A 214 3.28 -5.04 19.16
C ILE A 214 4.20 -4.30 20.15
N PRO A 215 3.81 -3.14 20.69
CA PRO A 215 4.62 -2.45 21.69
C PRO A 215 4.70 -3.27 22.99
N LYS A 216 5.87 -3.28 23.65
CA LYS A 216 6.10 -4.11 24.86
C LYS A 216 5.22 -3.76 26.06
N ASN A 217 4.63 -2.56 26.08
CA ASN A 217 3.79 -2.09 27.18
C ASN A 217 2.41 -1.72 26.64
N GLY A 218 1.45 -2.62 26.85
CA GLY A 218 0.04 -2.32 26.68
C GLY A 218 -0.46 -1.47 27.84
N THR A 219 -0.82 -0.23 27.57
CA THR A 219 -1.98 0.45 28.17
C THR A 219 -2.39 1.55 27.19
N GLN A 220 -3.70 1.74 27.15
CA GLN A 220 -4.51 2.47 26.17
C GLN A 220 -3.98 3.86 25.84
#